data_AF-A0A831JY59-F1
#
_entry.id   AF-A0A831JY59-F1
#
_cell.length_a   1.000
_cell.length_b   1.000
_cell.length_c   1.000
_cell.angle_alpha   90.00
_cell.angle_beta   90.00
_cell.angle_gamma   90.00
#
_symmetry.space_group_name_H-M   'P 1'
#
loop_
_entity.id
_entity.type
_entity.pdbx_description
1 polymer ?
#
loop_
_entity_poly.entity_id
_entity_poly.type
_entity_poly.pdbx_seq_one_letter_code
_entity_poly.pdbx_strand_id
1 'polypeptide(L)'
;MQRDYTKTIANELKIKQAQATATIALLDDDATVPFISRYRKEATGSLDETQVMAIRDRVIQLRELDKRRDAILKSLEERELLTDELKEQIDNALTMSELEDIYLPYKPKRRTRATIAKEKGLEPLANYLFEQPDSDIFKEAEKYISEEKEVLTSDDALAGARDIIAEWVSEDTFIRSELRNLFARQGILTSKVIAGKETEGEKYKDYFEWSEPIIKTAPHRLHAIRRGEAESILTMHIIPPEEAAIEILESEYLVNSNQASEQVRTAIHDSYKRLLTPSMETEIRTETKKSADTEAIRVFADNLRELLMSPPLGQKAVIAIDPGFRTGCKVVCLDKQGKLLHNTTIFPTGSEKQLNDAEKTIKSLVKKYKTEIIAIGNGTAGRETVQFVKNLQLGDAVTVEMVNESGASIYSASQIARDEFPDYDLTVRGSVSIGRRLMDPLAELVKIDPKSIGVGQYQHDVDQSSLKQGLDDTVISCVNSVGVELNTASKQLLTYVSGLGPQLAQNIIEHRNENGPFSSRKELQKVKRLGPKAF
;
A
#
# COMPACT_ATOMS: atom_id res chain seq x y z
N MET A 1 16.08 -25.75 4.98
CA MET A 1 17.00 -25.21 6.02
C MET A 1 16.78 -23.71 5.99
N GLN A 2 16.25 -23.12 7.07
CA GLN A 2 15.90 -21.69 7.05
C GLN A 2 17.20 -20.87 6.99
N ARG A 3 17.36 -20.01 5.97
CA ARG A 3 18.54 -19.16 5.86
C ARG A 3 18.58 -18.19 7.03
N ASP A 4 19.79 -17.89 7.52
CA ASP A 4 19.97 -16.90 8.58
C ASP A 4 19.93 -15.48 7.98
N TYR A 5 18.85 -14.75 8.26
CA TYR A 5 18.63 -13.38 7.79
C TYR A 5 19.25 -12.31 8.70
N THR A 6 19.74 -12.70 9.87
CA THR A 6 20.05 -11.76 10.96
C THR A 6 21.15 -10.77 10.58
N LYS A 7 22.18 -11.21 9.86
CA LYS A 7 23.29 -10.37 9.41
C LYS A 7 22.83 -9.35 8.37
N THR A 8 22.02 -9.77 7.39
CA THR A 8 21.46 -8.90 6.35
C THR A 8 20.60 -7.80 6.97
N ILE A 9 19.63 -8.19 7.81
CA ILE A 9 18.73 -7.25 8.49
C ILE A 9 19.52 -6.29 9.39
N ALA A 10 20.54 -6.79 10.11
CA ALA A 10 21.36 -5.96 10.97
C ALA A 10 22.11 -4.87 10.21
N ASN A 11 22.71 -5.21 9.07
CA ASN A 11 23.44 -4.26 8.24
C ASN A 11 22.52 -3.22 7.60
N GLU A 12 21.39 -3.64 7.03
CA GLU A 12 20.44 -2.76 6.37
C GLU A 12 19.78 -1.77 7.35
N LEU A 13 19.35 -2.26 8.51
CA LEU A 13 18.68 -1.44 9.54
C LEU A 13 19.66 -0.76 10.50
N LYS A 14 20.98 -0.96 10.32
CA LYS A 14 22.04 -0.40 11.17
C LYS A 14 21.87 -0.73 12.66
N ILE A 15 21.51 -1.98 12.96
CA ILE A 15 21.36 -2.52 14.31
C ILE A 15 22.37 -3.65 14.57
N LYS A 16 22.50 -4.12 15.80
CA LYS A 16 23.38 -5.27 16.11
C LYS A 16 22.70 -6.57 15.68
N GLN A 17 23.47 -7.53 15.16
CA GLN A 17 22.97 -8.85 14.76
C GLN A 17 22.25 -9.60 15.89
N ALA A 18 22.72 -9.47 17.14
CA ALA A 18 22.06 -10.04 18.31
C ALA A 18 20.63 -9.49 18.51
N GLN A 19 20.41 -8.20 18.22
CA GLN A 19 19.08 -7.58 18.34
C GLN A 19 18.13 -8.11 17.27
N ALA A 20 18.61 -8.27 16.03
CA ALA A 20 17.84 -8.89 14.96
C ALA A 20 17.47 -10.34 15.31
N THR A 21 18.45 -11.12 15.81
CA THR A 21 18.27 -12.52 16.21
C THR A 21 17.18 -12.67 17.28
N ALA A 22 17.30 -11.93 18.38
CA ALA A 22 16.33 -11.98 19.47
C ALA A 22 14.93 -11.53 19.03
N THR A 23 14.85 -10.48 18.20
CA THR A 23 13.57 -9.96 17.73
C THR A 23 12.87 -10.94 16.78
N ILE A 24 13.60 -11.55 15.84
CA ILE A 24 13.04 -12.56 14.93
C ILE A 24 12.53 -13.77 15.71
N ALA A 25 13.30 -14.26 16.69
CA ALA A 25 12.88 -15.37 17.54
C ALA A 25 11.57 -15.05 18.29
N LEU A 26 11.45 -13.83 18.85
CA LEU A 26 10.22 -13.41 19.51
C LEU A 26 9.03 -13.31 18.55
N LEU A 27 9.24 -12.80 17.32
CA LEU A 27 8.20 -12.72 16.30
C LEU A 27 7.75 -14.10 15.83
N ASP A 28 8.68 -15.05 15.69
CA ASP A 28 8.39 -16.45 15.34
C ASP A 28 7.65 -17.18 16.47
N ASP A 29 7.89 -16.76 17.72
CA ASP A 29 7.09 -17.14 18.89
C ASP A 29 5.78 -16.33 19.00
N ASP A 30 5.24 -15.80 17.91
CA ASP A 30 4.03 -14.96 17.80
C ASP A 30 3.96 -13.78 18.79
N ALA A 31 5.09 -13.29 19.30
CA ALA A 31 5.08 -12.08 20.10
C ALA A 31 4.76 -10.87 19.20
N THR A 32 3.89 -9.98 19.69
CA THR A 32 3.48 -8.81 18.92
C THR A 32 4.51 -7.69 18.99
N VAL A 33 4.49 -6.78 18.01
CA VAL A 33 5.36 -5.60 18.00
C VAL A 33 5.20 -4.74 19.28
N PRO A 34 3.98 -4.40 19.75
CA PRO A 34 3.82 -3.67 21.02
C PRO A 34 4.37 -4.44 22.22
N PHE A 35 4.18 -5.76 22.26
CA PHE A 35 4.65 -6.59 23.36
C PHE A 35 6.19 -6.62 23.43
N ILE A 36 6.85 -6.84 22.28
CA ILE A 36 8.31 -6.88 22.18
C ILE A 36 8.89 -5.53 22.63
N SER A 37 8.40 -4.43 22.05
CA SER A 37 8.91 -3.08 22.28
C SER A 37 8.72 -2.60 23.72
N ARG A 38 7.69 -3.11 24.42
CA ARG A 38 7.38 -2.73 25.81
C ARG A 38 8.02 -3.65 26.85
N TYR A 39 7.96 -4.96 26.65
CA TYR A 39 8.25 -5.98 27.68
C TYR A 39 9.45 -6.88 27.36
N ARG A 40 10.11 -6.71 26.21
CA ARG A 40 11.31 -7.48 25.81
C ARG A 40 12.50 -6.59 25.49
N LYS A 41 12.53 -5.37 26.03
CA LYS A 41 13.61 -4.40 25.83
C LYS A 41 14.99 -4.99 26.14
N GLU A 42 15.15 -5.71 27.25
CA GLU A 42 16.45 -6.30 27.60
C GLU A 42 16.90 -7.33 26.57
N ALA A 43 15.98 -8.18 26.08
CA ALA A 43 16.27 -9.20 25.08
C ALA A 43 16.62 -8.59 23.71
N THR A 44 15.97 -7.49 23.32
CA THR A 44 16.19 -6.84 22.02
C THR A 44 17.23 -5.72 22.07
N GLY A 45 17.81 -5.40 23.23
CA GLY A 45 18.71 -4.26 23.39
C GLY A 45 18.01 -2.90 23.22
N SER A 46 16.76 -2.81 23.70
CA SER A 46 15.92 -1.61 23.73
C SER A 46 15.53 -1.06 22.36
N LEU A 47 15.26 -1.95 21.39
CA LEU A 47 14.65 -1.54 20.13
C LEU A 47 13.26 -0.94 20.37
N ASP A 48 12.96 0.14 19.65
CA ASP A 48 11.64 0.75 19.64
C ASP A 48 10.66 0.04 18.68
N GLU A 49 9.39 0.45 18.73
CA GLU A 49 8.31 -0.15 17.94
C GLU A 49 8.54 0.00 16.43
N THR A 50 9.10 1.12 15.98
CA THR A 50 9.43 1.35 14.56
C THR A 50 10.52 0.39 14.09
N GLN A 51 11.55 0.18 14.90
CA GLN A 51 12.64 -0.75 14.60
C GLN A 51 12.17 -2.21 14.59
N VAL A 52 11.34 -2.61 15.56
CA VAL A 52 10.78 -3.97 15.62
C VAL A 52 9.88 -4.24 14.41
N MET A 53 9.07 -3.26 14.00
CA MET A 53 8.23 -3.34 12.80
C MET A 53 9.07 -3.46 11.53
N ALA A 54 10.14 -2.67 11.39
CA ALA A 54 11.05 -2.77 10.26
C ALA A 54 11.72 -4.16 10.16
N ILE A 55 12.09 -4.78 11.30
CA ILE A 55 12.62 -6.15 11.34
C ILE A 55 11.56 -7.15 10.88
N ARG A 56 10.33 -7.04 11.39
CA ARG A 56 9.19 -7.89 11.00
C ARG A 56 8.96 -7.84 9.48
N ASP A 57 8.86 -6.64 8.93
CA ASP A 57 8.54 -6.46 7.52
C ASP A 57 9.68 -6.97 6.63
N ARG A 58 10.94 -6.71 7.02
CA ARG A 58 12.10 -7.19 6.26
C ARG A 58 12.26 -8.72 6.33
N VAL A 59 12.02 -9.34 7.48
CA VAL A 59 12.10 -10.81 7.59
C VAL A 59 11.01 -11.49 6.76
N ILE A 60 9.81 -10.91 6.66
CA ILE A 60 8.74 -11.40 5.78
C ILE A 60 9.20 -11.35 4.32
N GLN A 61 9.74 -10.22 3.86
CA GLN A 61 10.23 -10.07 2.48
C GLN A 61 11.34 -11.07 2.14
N LEU A 62 12.28 -11.31 3.06
CA LEU A 62 13.37 -12.27 2.84
C LEU A 62 12.84 -13.72 2.80
N ARG A 63 11.83 -14.04 3.61
CA ARG A 63 11.15 -15.35 3.55
C ARG A 63 10.39 -15.55 2.25
N GLU A 64 9.77 -14.50 1.70
CA GLU A 64 9.12 -14.55 0.39
C GLU A 64 10.12 -14.76 -0.75
N LEU A 65 11.28 -14.09 -0.69
CA LEU A 65 12.39 -14.32 -1.61
C LEU A 65 12.86 -15.78 -1.56
N ASP A 66 13.08 -16.33 -0.36
CA ASP A 66 13.50 -17.72 -0.18
C ASP A 66 12.46 -18.71 -0.69
N LYS A 67 11.18 -18.48 -0.40
CA LYS A 67 10.09 -19.31 -0.92
C LYS A 67 10.06 -19.30 -2.44
N ARG A 68 10.31 -18.15 -3.08
CA ARG A 68 10.38 -18.05 -4.53
C ARG A 68 11.61 -18.77 -5.10
N ARG A 69 12.75 -18.64 -4.42
CA ARG A 69 14.00 -19.34 -4.77
C ARG A 69 13.81 -20.85 -4.77
N ASP A 70 13.24 -21.40 -3.71
CA ASP A 70 12.96 -22.84 -3.58
C ASP A 70 12.04 -23.33 -4.70
N ALA A 71 11.02 -22.54 -5.06
CA ALA A 71 10.12 -22.88 -6.17
C ALA A 71 10.83 -22.88 -7.54
N ILE A 72 11.78 -21.97 -7.76
CA ILE A 72 12.59 -21.93 -8.98
C ILE A 72 13.53 -23.12 -9.05
N LEU A 73 14.27 -23.40 -7.98
CA LEU A 73 15.18 -24.56 -7.91
C LEU A 73 14.45 -25.86 -8.19
N LYS A 74 13.28 -26.04 -7.55
CA LYS A 74 12.44 -27.22 -7.77
C LYS A 74 11.97 -27.35 -9.23
N SER A 75 11.53 -26.26 -9.84
CA SER A 75 11.10 -26.23 -11.26
C SER A 75 12.24 -26.61 -12.22
N LEU A 76 13.47 -26.16 -11.94
CA LEU A 76 14.65 -26.47 -12.74
C LEU A 76 15.10 -27.93 -12.56
N GLU A 77 15.05 -28.45 -11.33
CA GLU A 77 15.36 -29.84 -11.00
C GLU A 77 14.38 -30.81 -11.68
N GLU A 78 13.07 -30.54 -11.59
CA GLU A 78 12.01 -31.36 -12.23
C GLU A 78 12.12 -31.42 -13.76
N ARG A 79 12.81 -30.44 -14.37
CA ARG A 79 13.02 -30.36 -15.82
C ARG A 79 14.43 -30.75 -16.26
N GLU A 80 15.27 -31.22 -15.32
CA GLU A 80 16.66 -31.61 -15.57
C GLU A 80 17.51 -30.47 -16.16
N LEU A 81 17.19 -29.22 -15.82
CA LEU A 81 17.89 -28.00 -16.29
C LEU A 81 18.84 -27.41 -15.23
N LEU A 82 18.83 -27.94 -14.00
CA LEU A 82 19.61 -27.40 -12.90
C LEU A 82 21.06 -27.89 -12.95
N THR A 83 21.98 -27.02 -13.36
CA THR A 83 23.43 -27.24 -13.22
C THR A 83 23.94 -26.72 -11.87
N ASP A 84 25.15 -27.13 -11.46
CA ASP A 84 25.76 -26.66 -10.22
C ASP A 84 26.03 -25.15 -10.27
N GLU A 85 26.44 -24.61 -11.43
CA GLU A 85 26.66 -23.18 -11.63
C GLU A 85 25.35 -22.38 -11.54
N LEU A 86 24.28 -22.86 -12.18
CA LEU A 86 22.96 -22.22 -12.12
C LEU A 86 22.40 -22.24 -10.70
N LYS A 87 22.59 -23.34 -9.99
CA LYS A 87 22.21 -23.46 -8.58
C LYS A 87 22.95 -22.43 -7.72
N GLU A 88 24.26 -22.29 -7.90
CA GLU A 88 25.06 -21.30 -7.18
C GLU A 88 24.59 -19.85 -7.46
N GLN A 89 24.29 -19.53 -8.72
CA GLN A 89 23.75 -18.21 -9.09
C GLN A 89 22.42 -17.93 -8.38
N ILE A 90 21.48 -18.89 -8.40
CA ILE A 90 20.18 -18.78 -7.75
C ILE A 90 20.32 -18.67 -6.24
N ASP A 91 21.25 -19.43 -5.65
CA ASP A 91 21.51 -19.41 -4.22
C ASP A 91 22.06 -18.06 -3.76
N ASN A 92 22.88 -17.42 -4.58
CA ASN A 92 23.52 -16.13 -4.29
C ASN A 92 22.67 -14.89 -4.64
N ALA A 93 21.57 -15.05 -5.38
CA ALA A 93 20.67 -13.95 -5.72
C ALA A 93 20.10 -13.26 -4.45
N LEU A 94 20.29 -11.94 -4.34
CA LEU A 94 19.95 -11.14 -3.15
C LEU A 94 18.59 -10.44 -3.28
N THR A 95 18.13 -10.23 -4.51
CA THR A 95 16.85 -9.56 -4.79
C THR A 95 15.91 -10.44 -5.59
N MET A 96 14.62 -10.11 -5.54
CA MET A 96 13.61 -10.79 -6.36
C MET A 96 13.87 -10.58 -7.86
N SER A 97 14.32 -9.39 -8.25
CA SER A 97 14.61 -9.07 -9.65
C SER A 97 15.79 -9.88 -10.18
N GLU A 98 16.91 -9.95 -9.44
CA GLU A 98 18.05 -10.79 -9.80
C GLU A 98 17.65 -12.27 -9.95
N LEU A 99 16.84 -12.76 -9.01
CA LEU A 99 16.37 -14.14 -9.02
C LEU A 99 15.48 -14.43 -10.25
N GLU A 100 14.58 -13.51 -10.62
CA GLU A 100 13.76 -13.66 -11.82
C GLU A 100 14.58 -13.50 -13.11
N ASP A 101 15.60 -12.64 -13.13
CA ASP A 101 16.51 -12.46 -14.28
C ASP A 101 17.28 -13.76 -14.56
N ILE A 102 17.85 -14.39 -13.53
CA ILE A 102 18.56 -15.69 -13.66
C ILE A 102 17.61 -16.79 -14.16
N TYR A 103 16.35 -16.77 -13.72
CA TYR A 103 15.35 -17.76 -14.12
C TYR A 103 14.74 -17.51 -15.50
N LEU A 104 14.85 -16.29 -16.04
CA LEU A 104 14.16 -15.84 -17.25
C LEU A 104 14.41 -16.74 -18.48
N PRO A 105 15.65 -17.20 -18.77
CA PRO A 105 15.92 -18.10 -19.90
C PRO A 105 15.17 -19.44 -19.82
N TYR A 106 14.96 -19.92 -18.59
CA TYR A 106 14.39 -21.25 -18.32
C TYR A 106 12.88 -21.22 -18.14
N LYS A 107 12.30 -20.05 -17.92
CA LYS A 107 10.86 -19.87 -17.71
C LYS A 107 10.09 -20.41 -18.93
N PRO A 108 9.01 -21.20 -18.76
CA PRO A 108 8.18 -21.63 -19.88
C PRO A 108 7.63 -20.42 -20.65
N LYS A 109 7.93 -20.32 -21.94
CA LYS A 109 7.54 -19.20 -22.81
C LYS A 109 6.48 -19.61 -23.81
N ARG A 110 5.66 -18.64 -24.24
CA ARG A 110 4.85 -18.77 -25.46
C ARG A 110 5.80 -18.84 -26.66
N ARG A 111 5.38 -19.45 -27.76
CA ARG A 111 6.17 -19.59 -29.00
C ARG A 111 6.59 -18.20 -29.52
N THR A 112 7.83 -17.78 -29.22
CA THR A 112 8.39 -16.45 -29.56
C THR A 112 8.96 -16.45 -30.98
N ARG A 113 9.30 -15.26 -31.51
CA ARG A 113 10.01 -15.17 -32.80
C ARG A 113 11.33 -15.93 -32.79
N ALA A 114 12.10 -15.81 -31.70
CA ALA A 114 13.32 -16.58 -31.49
C ALA A 114 13.04 -18.08 -31.41
N THR A 115 12.00 -18.52 -30.68
CA THR A 115 11.61 -19.94 -30.62
C THR A 115 11.28 -20.48 -32.01
N ILE A 116 10.52 -19.74 -32.82
CA ILE A 116 10.19 -20.11 -34.19
C ILE A 116 11.45 -20.19 -35.05
N ALA A 117 12.36 -19.22 -34.93
CA ALA A 117 13.63 -19.23 -35.65
C ALA A 117 14.54 -20.42 -35.24
N LYS A 118 14.56 -20.79 -33.94
CA LYS A 118 15.27 -21.98 -33.45
C LYS A 118 14.65 -23.27 -33.99
N GLU A 119 13.32 -23.39 -34.02
CA GLU A 119 12.61 -24.52 -34.64
C GLU A 119 12.91 -24.62 -36.15
N LYS A 120 13.11 -23.49 -36.82
CA LYS A 120 13.58 -23.42 -38.22
C LYS A 120 15.08 -23.76 -38.38
N GLY A 121 15.81 -23.99 -37.28
CA GLY A 121 17.22 -24.37 -37.28
C GLY A 121 18.18 -23.22 -37.55
N LEU A 122 17.79 -21.98 -37.23
CA LEU A 122 18.60 -20.76 -37.47
C LEU A 122 19.55 -20.42 -36.31
N GLU A 123 19.52 -21.18 -35.19
CA GLU A 123 20.40 -20.94 -34.04
C GLU A 123 21.90 -21.04 -34.37
N PRO A 124 22.37 -21.97 -35.21
CA PRO A 124 23.78 -21.98 -35.63
C PRO A 124 24.18 -20.73 -36.42
N LEU A 125 23.28 -20.18 -37.26
CA LEU A 125 23.51 -18.91 -37.95
C LEU A 125 23.56 -17.74 -36.95
N ALA A 126 22.69 -17.74 -35.94
CA ALA A 126 22.71 -16.73 -34.88
C ALA A 126 24.04 -16.74 -34.12
N ASN A 127 24.53 -17.92 -33.70
CA ASN A 127 25.84 -18.06 -33.07
C ASN A 127 26.98 -17.54 -33.97
N TYR A 128 26.96 -17.92 -35.25
CA TYR A 128 27.95 -17.45 -36.22
C TYR A 128 27.96 -15.92 -36.35
N LEU A 129 26.81 -15.29 -36.47
CA LEU A 129 26.72 -13.82 -36.53
C LEU A 129 27.17 -13.17 -35.22
N PHE A 130 26.86 -13.78 -34.07
CA PHE A 130 27.19 -13.27 -32.75
C PHE A 130 28.71 -13.24 -32.49
N GLU A 131 29.46 -14.19 -33.05
CA GLU A 131 30.93 -14.19 -33.07
C GLU A 131 31.53 -13.06 -33.94
N GLN A 132 30.71 -12.44 -34.79
CA GLN A 132 31.07 -11.32 -35.67
C GLN A 132 32.29 -11.57 -36.59
N PRO A 133 32.36 -12.70 -37.32
CA PRO A 133 33.47 -13.02 -38.20
C PRO A 133 33.53 -12.07 -39.40
N ASP A 134 34.75 -11.74 -39.84
CA ASP A 134 34.96 -10.98 -41.08
C ASP A 134 34.81 -11.90 -42.30
N SER A 135 33.58 -11.99 -42.83
CA SER A 135 33.19 -12.97 -43.84
C SER A 135 31.91 -12.55 -44.58
N ASP A 136 31.61 -13.24 -45.68
CA ASP A 136 30.36 -13.05 -46.43
C ASP A 136 29.18 -13.74 -45.72
N ILE A 137 28.46 -12.95 -44.93
CA ILE A 137 27.33 -13.43 -44.13
C ILE A 137 26.15 -13.91 -44.99
N PHE A 138 26.00 -13.41 -46.22
CA PHE A 138 24.90 -13.81 -47.10
C PHE A 138 25.14 -15.22 -47.63
N LYS A 139 26.39 -15.51 -47.99
CA LYS A 139 26.81 -16.86 -48.36
C LYS A 139 26.68 -17.86 -47.20
N GLU A 140 26.93 -17.44 -45.96
CA GLU A 140 26.66 -18.30 -44.81
C GLU A 140 25.16 -18.53 -44.63
N ALA A 141 24.34 -17.48 -44.74
CA ALA A 141 22.89 -17.55 -44.60
C ALA A 141 22.21 -18.43 -45.66
N GLU A 142 22.75 -18.51 -46.88
CA GLU A 142 22.24 -19.38 -47.96
C GLU A 142 22.15 -20.86 -47.53
N LYS A 143 23.04 -21.32 -46.63
CA LYS A 143 23.03 -22.70 -46.11
C LYS A 143 21.78 -23.04 -45.31
N TYR A 144 21.03 -22.03 -44.86
CA TYR A 144 19.86 -22.16 -44.01
C TYR A 144 18.53 -21.96 -44.75
N ILE A 145 18.57 -21.69 -46.07
CA ILE A 145 17.38 -21.59 -46.92
C ILE A 145 16.71 -22.96 -47.02
N SER A 146 15.42 -23.01 -46.71
CA SER A 146 14.61 -24.22 -46.72
C SER A 146 13.13 -23.86 -46.90
N GLU A 147 12.54 -24.29 -48.03
CA GLU A 147 11.10 -24.13 -48.26
C GLU A 147 10.28 -24.88 -47.21
N GLU A 148 10.71 -26.06 -46.78
CA GLU A 148 10.05 -26.88 -45.75
C GLU A 148 9.98 -26.15 -44.41
N LYS A 149 11.04 -25.42 -44.06
CA LYS A 149 11.09 -24.62 -42.83
C LYS A 149 10.62 -23.18 -43.04
N GLU A 150 10.04 -22.86 -44.20
CA GLU A 150 9.58 -21.52 -44.55
C GLU A 150 10.67 -20.44 -44.36
N VAL A 151 11.90 -20.73 -44.79
CA VAL A 151 13.02 -19.78 -44.87
C VAL A 151 13.37 -19.67 -46.35
N LEU A 152 12.86 -18.66 -47.05
CA LEU A 152 12.87 -18.62 -48.51
C LEU A 152 14.08 -17.87 -49.08
N THR A 153 14.67 -17.00 -48.28
CA THR A 153 15.78 -16.13 -48.69
C THR A 153 16.86 -16.03 -47.61
N SER A 154 18.06 -15.59 -47.99
CA SER A 154 19.13 -15.27 -47.04
C SER A 154 18.68 -14.19 -46.05
N ASP A 155 17.87 -13.22 -46.49
CA ASP A 155 17.31 -12.18 -45.62
C ASP A 155 16.35 -12.75 -44.56
N ASP A 156 15.53 -13.75 -44.91
CA ASP A 156 14.67 -14.46 -43.94
C ASP A 156 15.51 -15.20 -42.89
N ALA A 157 16.60 -15.85 -43.33
CA ALA A 157 17.51 -16.55 -42.43
C ALA A 157 18.22 -15.57 -41.48
N LEU A 158 18.75 -14.46 -42.00
CA LEU A 158 19.36 -13.40 -41.20
C LEU A 158 18.34 -12.77 -40.25
N ALA A 159 17.09 -12.54 -40.67
CA ALA A 159 16.04 -12.01 -39.81
C ALA A 159 15.73 -12.94 -38.64
N GLY A 160 15.57 -14.25 -38.90
CA GLY A 160 15.36 -15.22 -37.83
C GLY A 160 16.56 -15.35 -36.89
N ALA A 161 17.78 -15.26 -37.42
CA ALA A 161 19.00 -15.22 -36.59
C ALA A 161 19.05 -13.98 -35.69
N ARG A 162 18.66 -12.79 -36.21
CA ARG A 162 18.52 -11.56 -35.40
C ARG A 162 17.45 -11.69 -34.32
N ASP A 163 16.32 -12.32 -34.61
CA ASP A 163 15.28 -12.56 -33.60
C ASP A 163 15.81 -13.40 -32.41
N ILE A 164 16.67 -14.38 -32.68
CA ILE A 164 17.34 -15.20 -31.65
C ILE A 164 18.32 -14.35 -30.83
N ILE A 165 19.21 -13.60 -31.50
CA ILE A 165 20.18 -12.72 -30.83
C ILE A 165 19.46 -11.69 -29.95
N ALA A 166 18.37 -11.11 -30.45
CA ALA A 166 17.59 -10.14 -29.70
C ALA A 166 17.01 -10.72 -28.40
N GLU A 167 16.60 -11.99 -28.41
CA GLU A 167 16.13 -12.69 -27.21
C GLU A 167 17.27 -12.94 -26.23
N TRP A 168 18.43 -13.43 -26.69
CA TRP A 168 19.62 -13.62 -25.85
C TRP A 168 20.03 -12.32 -25.14
N VAL A 169 20.14 -11.22 -25.87
CA VAL A 169 20.48 -9.90 -25.32
C VAL A 169 19.45 -9.44 -24.28
N SER A 170 18.16 -9.73 -24.49
CA SER A 170 17.10 -9.32 -23.58
C SER A 170 17.06 -10.07 -22.25
N GLU A 171 17.69 -11.25 -22.23
CA GLU A 171 17.72 -12.19 -21.11
C GLU A 171 19.08 -12.21 -20.39
N ASP A 172 20.05 -11.45 -20.89
CA ASP A 172 21.34 -11.29 -20.26
C ASP A 172 21.21 -10.55 -18.91
N THR A 173 21.64 -11.20 -17.83
CA THR A 173 21.50 -10.69 -16.47
C THR A 173 22.31 -9.42 -16.22
N PHE A 174 23.47 -9.29 -16.84
CA PHE A 174 24.33 -8.12 -16.67
C PHE A 174 23.70 -6.89 -17.33
N ILE A 175 23.27 -7.04 -18.58
CA ILE A 175 22.57 -5.99 -19.33
C ILE A 175 21.28 -5.56 -18.63
N ARG A 176 20.48 -6.50 -18.13
CA ARG A 176 19.27 -6.16 -17.38
C ARG A 176 19.57 -5.36 -16.12
N SER A 177 20.64 -5.70 -15.41
CA SER A 177 21.10 -4.95 -14.25
C SER A 177 21.52 -3.52 -14.61
N GLU A 178 22.33 -3.36 -15.66
CA GLU A 178 22.80 -2.04 -16.12
C GLU A 178 21.65 -1.17 -16.63
N LEU A 179 20.72 -1.73 -17.41
CA LEU A 179 19.55 -1.00 -17.88
C LEU A 179 18.59 -0.66 -16.73
N ARG A 180 18.38 -1.55 -15.75
CA ARG A 180 17.60 -1.23 -14.56
C ARG A 180 18.19 -0.03 -13.81
N ASN A 181 19.51 0.01 -13.64
CA ASN A 181 20.21 1.16 -13.06
C ASN A 181 20.05 2.44 -13.90
N LEU A 182 20.11 2.32 -15.23
CA LEU A 182 19.90 3.44 -16.15
C LEU A 182 18.48 4.00 -16.03
N PHE A 183 17.44 3.15 -16.06
CA PHE A 183 16.04 3.55 -15.90
C PHE A 183 15.80 4.23 -14.55
N ALA A 184 16.40 3.72 -13.47
CA ALA A 184 16.27 4.33 -12.14
C ALA A 184 16.95 5.71 -12.04
N ARG A 185 18.11 5.89 -12.67
CA ARG A 185 18.91 7.13 -12.56
C ARG A 185 18.52 8.21 -13.58
N GLN A 186 18.24 7.79 -14.80
CA GLN A 186 18.03 8.68 -15.96
C GLN A 186 16.64 8.54 -16.59
N GLY A 187 15.77 7.67 -16.08
CA GLY A 187 14.40 7.55 -16.56
C GLY A 187 13.66 8.88 -16.48
N ILE A 188 12.99 9.24 -17.58
CA ILE A 188 12.15 10.42 -17.66
C ILE A 188 10.70 9.98 -17.59
N LEU A 189 10.00 10.42 -16.54
CA LEU A 189 8.56 10.29 -16.43
C LEU A 189 7.91 11.27 -17.41
N THR A 190 7.21 10.75 -18.40
CA THR A 190 6.39 11.54 -19.31
C THR A 190 4.92 11.22 -19.12
N SER A 191 4.08 12.25 -19.19
CA SER A 191 2.62 12.12 -19.18
C SER A 191 2.02 12.93 -20.32
N LYS A 192 1.08 12.32 -21.05
CA LYS A 192 0.35 12.99 -22.13
C LYS A 192 -1.14 12.71 -22.05
N VAL A 193 -1.98 13.69 -22.38
CA VAL A 193 -3.42 13.44 -22.54
C VAL A 193 -3.70 12.57 -23.76
N ILE A 194 -4.63 11.63 -23.61
CA ILE A 194 -5.14 10.84 -24.73
C ILE A 194 -6.00 11.75 -25.59
N ALA A 195 -5.75 11.74 -26.91
CA ALA A 195 -6.48 12.60 -27.85
C ALA A 195 -8.00 12.42 -27.71
N GLY A 196 -8.72 13.54 -27.52
CA GLY A 196 -10.18 13.55 -27.34
C GLY A 196 -10.66 13.41 -25.89
N LYS A 197 -9.75 13.29 -24.92
CA LYS A 197 -10.04 13.21 -23.47
C LYS A 197 -9.80 14.52 -22.72
N GLU A 198 -9.49 15.61 -23.41
CA GLU A 198 -9.08 16.89 -22.79
C GLU A 198 -10.18 17.47 -21.89
N THR A 199 -11.43 17.48 -22.35
CA THR A 199 -12.57 18.01 -21.57
C THR A 199 -12.92 17.13 -20.37
N GLU A 200 -12.86 15.80 -20.53
CA GLU A 200 -13.10 14.84 -19.44
C GLU A 200 -11.98 14.91 -18.39
N GLY A 201 -10.75 15.17 -18.86
CA GLY A 201 -9.53 15.20 -18.07
C GLY A 201 -9.17 16.54 -17.44
N GLU A 202 -10.05 17.55 -17.39
CA GLU A 202 -9.71 18.91 -16.92
C GLU A 202 -9.04 18.90 -15.53
N LYS A 203 -9.38 17.94 -14.65
CA LYS A 203 -8.74 17.76 -13.33
C LYS A 203 -7.26 17.34 -13.38
N TYR A 204 -6.78 16.86 -14.53
CA TYR A 204 -5.39 16.45 -14.79
C TYR A 204 -4.67 17.38 -15.77
N LYS A 205 -5.21 18.57 -16.02
CA LYS A 205 -4.67 19.53 -16.99
C LYS A 205 -3.19 19.82 -16.81
N ASP A 206 -2.73 19.90 -15.57
CA ASP A 206 -1.31 20.10 -15.22
C ASP A 206 -0.39 18.97 -15.73
N TYR A 207 -0.96 17.80 -16.09
CA TYR A 207 -0.25 16.61 -16.53
C TYR A 207 -0.53 16.22 -17.99
N PHE A 208 -1.22 17.08 -18.77
CA PHE A 208 -1.54 16.83 -20.19
C PHE A 208 -0.30 16.82 -21.09
N GLU A 209 0.73 17.55 -20.71
CA GLU A 209 2.05 17.53 -21.32
C GLU A 209 3.08 17.76 -20.22
N TRP A 210 3.53 16.66 -19.61
CA TRP A 210 4.46 16.70 -18.49
C TRP A 210 5.67 15.82 -18.75
N SER A 211 6.83 16.27 -18.29
CA SER A 211 8.10 15.55 -18.39
C SER A 211 9.00 15.93 -17.22
N GLU A 212 9.45 14.95 -16.44
CA GLU A 212 10.42 15.17 -15.37
C GLU A 212 11.29 13.93 -15.10
N PRO A 213 12.50 14.08 -14.54
CA PRO A 213 13.30 12.93 -14.09
C PRO A 213 12.59 12.13 -12.98
N ILE A 214 12.55 10.80 -13.13
CA ILE A 214 11.83 9.93 -12.19
C ILE A 214 12.37 10.06 -10.75
N ILE A 215 13.68 10.20 -10.60
CA ILE A 215 14.35 10.36 -9.30
C ILE A 215 13.95 11.65 -8.55
N LYS A 216 13.42 12.65 -9.26
CA LYS A 216 12.95 13.93 -8.68
C LYS A 216 11.43 14.01 -8.56
N THR A 217 10.72 12.99 -9.01
CA THR A 217 9.26 12.99 -9.02
C THR A 217 8.72 12.84 -7.61
N ALA A 218 7.87 13.77 -7.18
CA ALA A 218 7.22 13.68 -5.89
C ALA A 218 6.12 12.60 -5.88
N PRO A 219 5.92 11.85 -4.78
CA PRO A 219 4.93 10.78 -4.70
C PRO A 219 3.51 11.18 -5.12
N HIS A 220 3.02 12.35 -4.66
CA HIS A 220 1.68 12.84 -5.01
C HIS A 220 1.49 13.09 -6.52
N ARG A 221 2.53 13.56 -7.23
CA ARG A 221 2.47 13.73 -8.70
C ARG A 221 2.42 12.37 -9.39
N LEU A 222 3.24 11.42 -8.94
CA LEU A 222 3.22 10.06 -9.48
C LEU A 222 1.84 9.40 -9.31
N HIS A 223 1.20 9.54 -8.14
CA HIS A 223 -0.16 9.04 -7.92
C HIS A 223 -1.19 9.75 -8.80
N ALA A 224 -1.09 11.08 -8.98
CA ALA A 224 -2.01 11.83 -9.83
C ALA A 224 -1.93 11.37 -11.30
N ILE A 225 -0.71 11.23 -11.85
CA ILE A 225 -0.49 10.76 -13.22
C ILE A 225 -1.01 9.32 -13.37
N ARG A 226 -0.68 8.43 -12.44
CA ARG A 226 -1.16 7.04 -12.45
C ARG A 226 -2.68 6.93 -12.35
N ARG A 227 -3.33 7.78 -11.57
CA ARG A 227 -4.79 7.83 -11.51
C ARG A 227 -5.38 8.27 -12.86
N GLY A 228 -4.82 9.31 -13.47
CA GLY A 228 -5.24 9.74 -14.81
C GLY A 228 -5.03 8.66 -15.88
N GLU A 229 -3.97 7.86 -15.76
CA GLU A 229 -3.75 6.69 -16.61
C GLU A 229 -4.78 5.57 -16.34
N ALA A 230 -5.03 5.22 -15.09
CA ALA A 230 -6.01 4.19 -14.72
C ALA A 230 -7.44 4.55 -15.17
N GLU A 231 -7.76 5.86 -15.19
CA GLU A 231 -9.01 6.40 -15.71
C GLU A 231 -9.02 6.53 -17.26
N SER A 232 -7.97 6.09 -17.95
CA SER A 232 -7.84 6.19 -19.42
C SER A 232 -7.94 7.62 -19.97
N ILE A 233 -7.36 8.58 -19.25
CA ILE A 233 -7.26 10.00 -19.63
C ILE A 233 -5.83 10.37 -20.02
N LEU A 234 -4.84 9.86 -19.30
CA LEU A 234 -3.42 10.09 -19.55
C LEU A 234 -2.74 8.82 -20.08
N THR A 235 -1.68 8.98 -20.85
CA THR A 235 -0.64 7.97 -21.00
C THR A 235 0.54 8.34 -20.12
N MET A 236 1.21 7.35 -19.55
CA MET A 236 2.41 7.54 -18.74
C MET A 236 3.53 6.70 -19.32
N HIS A 237 4.75 7.22 -19.38
CA HIS A 237 5.95 6.43 -19.68
C HIS A 237 7.12 6.78 -18.76
N ILE A 238 7.98 5.80 -18.45
CA ILE A 238 9.26 6.03 -17.77
C ILE A 238 10.38 5.40 -18.59
N ILE A 239 11.06 6.22 -19.39
CA ILE A 239 12.08 5.75 -20.35
C ILE A 239 13.29 6.70 -20.27
N PRO A 240 14.54 6.19 -20.21
CA PRO A 240 15.75 7.01 -20.29
C PRO A 240 16.00 7.49 -21.73
N PRO A 241 16.97 8.40 -21.96
CA PRO A 241 17.46 8.67 -23.31
C PRO A 241 17.91 7.38 -24.02
N GLU A 242 17.42 7.15 -25.24
CA GLU A 242 17.66 5.91 -25.99
C GLU A 242 19.14 5.71 -26.28
N GLU A 243 19.86 6.79 -26.59
CA GLU A 243 21.28 6.77 -26.92
C GLU A 243 22.12 6.17 -25.78
N ALA A 244 21.79 6.49 -24.53
CA ALA A 244 22.51 5.99 -23.36
C ALA A 244 22.31 4.47 -23.17
N ALA A 245 21.13 3.95 -23.49
CA ALA A 245 20.86 2.51 -23.39
C ALA A 245 21.52 1.73 -24.53
N ILE A 246 21.48 2.29 -25.74
CA ILE A 246 22.16 1.71 -26.90
C ILE A 246 23.67 1.68 -26.70
N GLU A 247 24.27 2.73 -26.14
CA GLU A 247 25.72 2.76 -25.85
C GLU A 247 26.14 1.61 -24.91
N ILE A 248 25.36 1.34 -23.85
CA ILE A 248 25.61 0.19 -22.96
C ILE A 248 25.57 -1.12 -23.73
N LEU A 249 24.54 -1.34 -24.54
CA LEU A 249 24.40 -2.58 -25.29
C LEU A 249 25.48 -2.75 -26.37
N GLU A 250 25.78 -1.69 -27.12
CA GLU A 250 26.80 -1.73 -28.17
C GLU A 250 28.20 -1.94 -27.60
N SER A 251 28.52 -1.31 -26.47
CA SER A 251 29.83 -1.50 -25.80
C SER A 251 30.03 -2.91 -25.25
N GLU A 252 28.95 -3.60 -24.86
CA GLU A 252 29.03 -4.99 -24.39
C GLU A 252 29.15 -5.97 -25.57
N TYR A 253 28.37 -5.78 -26.62
CA TYR A 253 28.20 -6.80 -27.66
C TYR A 253 28.91 -6.52 -28.98
N LEU A 254 29.24 -5.28 -29.35
CA LEU A 254 29.90 -4.99 -30.61
C LEU A 254 31.42 -4.98 -30.45
N VAL A 255 32.09 -5.98 -31.02
CA VAL A 255 33.55 -6.15 -30.91
C VAL A 255 34.28 -5.86 -32.23
N ASN A 256 33.57 -5.94 -33.37
CA ASN A 256 34.12 -5.73 -34.70
C ASN A 256 33.34 -4.66 -35.48
N SER A 257 33.85 -4.30 -36.66
CA SER A 257 33.18 -3.42 -37.62
C SER A 257 33.16 -4.08 -39.00
N ASN A 258 32.20 -4.98 -39.20
CA ASN A 258 32.00 -5.77 -40.41
C ASN A 258 30.51 -6.09 -40.65
N GLN A 259 30.18 -6.86 -41.69
CA GLN A 259 28.79 -7.17 -42.03
C GLN A 259 28.06 -7.94 -40.91
N ALA A 260 28.75 -8.83 -40.19
CA ALA A 260 28.17 -9.59 -39.09
C ALA A 260 27.87 -8.69 -37.88
N SER A 261 28.78 -7.77 -37.53
CA SER A 261 28.53 -6.79 -36.45
C SER A 261 27.35 -5.86 -36.73
N GLU A 262 27.09 -5.52 -38.00
CA GLU A 262 25.87 -4.77 -38.36
C GLU A 262 24.57 -5.58 -38.14
N GLN A 263 24.61 -6.91 -38.34
CA GLN A 263 23.47 -7.78 -38.01
C GLN A 263 23.24 -7.84 -36.49
N VAL A 264 24.32 -7.95 -35.71
CA VAL A 264 24.28 -7.91 -34.25
C VAL A 264 23.77 -6.57 -33.75
N ARG A 265 24.25 -5.44 -34.30
CA ARG A 265 23.75 -4.09 -33.99
C ARG A 265 22.26 -4.00 -34.25
N THR A 266 21.79 -4.46 -35.40
CA THR A 266 20.36 -4.46 -35.74
C THR A 266 19.55 -5.28 -34.73
N ALA A 267 20.04 -6.45 -34.32
CA ALA A 267 19.39 -7.29 -33.32
C ALA A 267 19.36 -6.65 -31.93
N ILE A 268 20.44 -5.96 -31.52
CA ILE A 268 20.53 -5.23 -30.24
C ILE A 268 19.50 -4.09 -30.19
N HIS A 269 19.40 -3.29 -31.26
CA HIS A 269 18.44 -2.19 -31.32
C HIS A 269 16.99 -2.70 -31.27
N ASP A 270 16.70 -3.80 -31.98
CA ASP A 270 15.39 -4.45 -31.89
C ASP A 270 15.14 -5.02 -30.47
N SER A 271 16.14 -5.66 -29.86
CA SER A 271 16.06 -6.15 -28.47
C SER A 271 15.72 -5.03 -27.50
N TYR A 272 16.43 -3.91 -27.59
CA TYR A 272 16.20 -2.75 -26.75
C TYR A 272 14.77 -2.25 -26.86
N LYS A 273 14.32 -1.99 -28.09
CA LYS A 273 13.02 -1.37 -28.35
C LYS A 273 11.85 -2.30 -28.07
N ARG A 274 11.95 -3.57 -28.48
CA ARG A 274 10.84 -4.53 -28.47
C ARG A 274 10.74 -5.33 -27.17
N LEU A 275 11.87 -5.63 -26.52
CA LEU A 275 11.93 -6.57 -25.41
C LEU A 275 12.37 -5.90 -24.10
N LEU A 276 13.52 -5.24 -24.09
CA LEU A 276 14.11 -4.67 -22.88
C LEU A 276 13.33 -3.44 -22.40
N THR A 277 13.01 -2.48 -23.27
CA THR A 277 12.29 -1.25 -22.88
C THR A 277 10.96 -1.55 -22.20
N PRO A 278 10.03 -2.36 -22.78
CA PRO A 278 8.77 -2.67 -22.11
C PRO A 278 8.96 -3.41 -20.77
N SER A 279 9.94 -4.30 -20.69
CA SER A 279 10.26 -5.03 -19.45
C SER A 279 10.80 -4.08 -18.36
N MET A 280 11.83 -3.30 -18.68
CA MET A 280 12.47 -2.37 -17.74
C MET A 280 11.53 -1.24 -17.33
N GLU A 281 10.71 -0.75 -18.26
CA GLU A 281 9.66 0.23 -17.96
C GLU A 281 8.64 -0.36 -16.96
N THR A 282 8.20 -1.60 -17.15
CA THR A 282 7.28 -2.27 -16.22
C THR A 282 7.88 -2.41 -14.82
N GLU A 283 9.17 -2.76 -14.74
CA GLU A 283 9.90 -2.89 -13.48
C GLU A 283 10.01 -1.55 -12.75
N ILE A 284 10.55 -0.50 -13.41
CA ILE A 284 10.72 0.80 -12.77
C ILE A 284 9.37 1.42 -12.38
N ARG A 285 8.31 1.16 -13.15
CA ARG A 285 6.96 1.57 -12.77
C ARG A 285 6.48 0.86 -11.52
N THR A 286 6.72 -0.44 -11.40
CA THR A 286 6.34 -1.19 -10.20
C THR A 286 7.11 -0.67 -8.98
N GLU A 287 8.41 -0.48 -9.12
CA GLU A 287 9.30 -0.01 -8.05
C GLU A 287 8.94 1.41 -7.58
N THR A 288 8.81 2.36 -8.51
CA THR A 288 8.46 3.75 -8.20
C THR A 288 7.07 3.86 -7.57
N LYS A 289 6.11 3.05 -8.02
CA LYS A 289 4.79 2.96 -7.37
C LYS A 289 4.93 2.45 -5.94
N LYS A 290 5.66 1.36 -5.72
CA LYS A 290 5.86 0.78 -4.38
C LYS A 290 6.51 1.79 -3.42
N SER A 291 7.51 2.53 -3.90
CA SER A 291 8.17 3.58 -3.11
C SER A 291 7.22 4.73 -2.79
N ALA A 292 6.43 5.20 -3.76
CA ALA A 292 5.46 6.27 -3.55
C ALA A 292 4.33 5.85 -2.59
N ASP A 293 3.79 4.63 -2.77
CA ASP A 293 2.79 4.04 -1.88
C ASP A 293 3.31 3.97 -0.44
N THR A 294 4.56 3.52 -0.24
CA THR A 294 5.17 3.39 1.09
C THR A 294 5.23 4.76 1.80
N GLU A 295 5.65 5.80 1.08
CA GLU A 295 5.72 7.16 1.63
C GLU A 295 4.33 7.72 1.93
N ALA A 296 3.37 7.54 1.01
CA ALA A 296 1.99 7.98 1.21
C ALA A 296 1.33 7.28 2.41
N ILE A 297 1.49 5.95 2.53
CA ILE A 297 0.96 5.16 3.63
C ILE A 297 1.58 5.60 4.97
N ARG A 298 2.87 5.96 5.00
CA ARG A 298 3.49 6.54 6.20
C ARG A 298 2.79 7.82 6.63
N VAL A 299 2.54 8.75 5.71
CA VAL A 299 1.81 9.99 6.01
C VAL A 299 0.38 9.71 6.46
N PHE A 300 -0.29 8.74 5.84
CA PHE A 300 -1.64 8.32 6.24
C PHE A 300 -1.66 7.71 7.66
N ALA A 301 -0.66 6.90 8.00
CA ALA A 301 -0.48 6.34 9.32
C ALA A 301 -0.25 7.44 10.37
N ASP A 302 0.57 8.44 10.08
CA ASP A 302 0.82 9.56 10.99
C ASP A 302 -0.45 10.41 11.19
N ASN A 303 -1.17 10.73 10.12
CA ASN A 303 -2.46 11.42 10.20
C ASN A 303 -3.49 10.62 11.01
N LEU A 304 -3.56 9.31 10.83
CA LEU A 304 -4.43 8.44 11.62
C LEU A 304 -4.03 8.45 13.11
N ARG A 305 -2.73 8.37 13.40
CA ARG A 305 -2.22 8.43 14.76
C ARG A 305 -2.63 9.73 15.46
N GLU A 306 -2.52 10.87 14.79
CA GLU A 306 -2.96 12.17 15.34
C GLU A 306 -4.46 12.17 15.67
N LEU A 307 -5.29 11.60 14.80
CA LEU A 307 -6.73 11.48 15.05
C LEU A 307 -7.03 10.56 16.25
N LEU A 308 -6.38 9.40 16.32
CA LEU A 308 -6.60 8.40 17.38
C LEU A 308 -6.10 8.89 18.74
N MET A 309 -4.97 9.62 18.76
CA MET A 309 -4.32 10.11 19.97
C MET A 309 -4.76 11.53 20.34
N SER A 310 -5.79 12.05 19.68
CA SER A 310 -6.39 13.33 20.04
C SER A 310 -6.87 13.32 21.50
N PRO A 311 -6.66 14.40 22.28
CA PRO A 311 -7.04 14.42 23.69
C PRO A 311 -8.53 14.17 23.89
N PRO A 312 -8.93 13.20 24.74
CA PRO A 312 -10.33 12.93 25.03
C PRO A 312 -10.92 14.04 25.92
N LEU A 313 -12.13 14.49 25.62
CA LEU A 313 -12.87 15.41 26.48
C LEU A 313 -13.28 14.77 27.81
N GLY A 314 -13.51 13.46 27.79
CA GLY A 314 -14.00 12.70 28.94
C GLY A 314 -15.51 12.81 29.16
N GLN A 315 -15.94 12.63 30.41
CA GLN A 315 -17.34 12.38 30.78
C GLN A 315 -18.17 13.67 30.91
N LYS A 316 -18.47 14.31 29.78
CA LYS A 316 -19.32 15.51 29.73
C LYS A 316 -20.63 15.26 28.98
N ALA A 317 -21.68 16.01 29.31
CA ALA A 317 -22.93 15.98 28.54
C ALA A 317 -22.75 16.74 27.21
N VAL A 318 -23.00 16.06 26.08
CA VAL A 318 -22.69 16.55 24.74
C VAL A 318 -23.97 16.70 23.91
N ILE A 319 -24.13 17.83 23.22
CA ILE A 319 -24.98 17.88 22.03
C ILE A 319 -24.09 17.70 20.82
N ALA A 320 -24.39 16.74 19.95
CA ALA A 320 -23.66 16.56 18.70
C ALA A 320 -24.55 16.90 17.50
N ILE A 321 -23.99 17.64 16.56
CA ILE A 321 -24.67 18.15 15.38
C ILE A 321 -23.95 17.65 14.14
N ASP A 322 -24.65 16.86 13.34
CA ASP A 322 -24.24 16.47 11.99
C ASP A 322 -24.81 17.49 10.99
N PRO A 323 -23.98 18.37 10.39
CA PRO A 323 -24.46 19.48 9.59
C PRO A 323 -25.02 19.05 8.22
N GLY A 324 -25.96 19.83 7.70
CA GLY A 324 -26.49 19.61 6.36
C GLY A 324 -27.41 20.73 5.90
N PHE A 325 -27.32 21.08 4.61
CA PHE A 325 -28.16 22.11 4.00
C PHE A 325 -29.58 21.61 3.76
N ARG A 326 -29.78 20.74 2.74
CA ARG A 326 -31.11 20.33 2.26
C ARG A 326 -31.87 19.45 3.26
N THR A 327 -31.18 18.54 3.94
CA THR A 327 -31.76 17.57 4.87
C THR A 327 -31.85 18.09 6.31
N GLY A 328 -31.42 19.33 6.53
CA GLY A 328 -31.21 19.92 7.84
C GLY A 328 -30.03 19.30 8.57
N CYS A 329 -29.71 19.87 9.72
CA CYS A 329 -28.70 19.36 10.65
C CYS A 329 -29.34 18.39 11.63
N LYS A 330 -28.77 17.19 11.78
CA LYS A 330 -29.22 16.23 12.78
C LYS A 330 -28.58 16.53 14.11
N VAL A 331 -29.39 16.57 15.16
CA VAL A 331 -28.97 16.93 16.52
C VAL A 331 -29.23 15.75 17.42
N VAL A 332 -28.23 15.32 18.17
CA VAL A 332 -28.36 14.30 19.21
C VAL A 332 -27.88 14.84 20.56
N CYS A 333 -28.50 14.39 21.63
CA CYS A 333 -28.08 14.69 23.01
C CYS A 333 -27.52 13.41 23.64
N LEU A 334 -26.29 13.47 24.13
CA LEU A 334 -25.60 12.38 24.80
C LEU A 334 -25.42 12.70 26.28
N ASP A 335 -25.56 11.69 27.14
CA ASP A 335 -25.18 11.83 28.55
C ASP A 335 -23.65 11.79 28.73
N LYS A 336 -23.21 11.88 30.00
CA LYS A 336 -21.80 11.86 30.38
C LYS A 336 -21.08 10.54 30.06
N GLN A 337 -21.82 9.48 29.75
CA GLN A 337 -21.31 8.17 29.36
C GLN A 337 -21.45 7.94 27.84
N GLY A 338 -21.93 8.91 27.08
CA GLY A 338 -22.12 8.81 25.64
C GLY A 338 -23.38 8.03 25.24
N LYS A 339 -24.34 7.82 26.15
CA LYS A 339 -25.64 7.22 25.82
C LYS A 339 -26.52 8.25 25.12
N LEU A 340 -27.16 7.83 24.03
CA LEU A 340 -28.16 8.64 23.33
C LEU A 340 -29.39 8.87 24.20
N LEU A 341 -29.72 10.14 24.46
CA LEU A 341 -30.89 10.57 25.23
C LEU A 341 -32.01 11.12 24.34
N HIS A 342 -31.65 11.78 23.25
CA HIS A 342 -32.61 12.46 22.37
C HIS A 342 -32.02 12.69 20.98
N ASN A 343 -32.87 12.74 19.97
CA ASN A 343 -32.51 13.21 18.63
C ASN A 343 -33.61 14.11 18.06
N THR A 344 -33.22 15.05 17.20
CA THR A 344 -34.12 15.91 16.42
C THR A 344 -33.40 16.42 15.16
N THR A 345 -34.11 17.18 14.32
CA THR A 345 -33.55 17.88 13.15
C THR A 345 -33.83 19.37 13.25
N ILE A 346 -32.82 20.19 12.95
CA ILE A 346 -32.94 21.65 12.85
C ILE A 346 -32.48 22.14 11.47
N PHE A 347 -32.83 23.37 11.11
CA PHE A 347 -32.46 23.97 9.82
C PHE A 347 -31.78 25.33 10.05
N PRO A 348 -30.49 25.34 10.47
CA PRO A 348 -29.77 26.54 10.87
C PRO A 348 -29.24 27.37 9.68
N THR A 349 -29.54 26.95 8.45
CA THR A 349 -29.24 27.65 7.20
C THR A 349 -30.49 27.89 6.36
N GLY A 350 -31.68 27.75 6.98
CA GLY A 350 -32.97 27.85 6.32
C GLY A 350 -33.53 29.28 6.29
N SER A 351 -34.84 29.37 6.11
CA SER A 351 -35.60 30.62 6.24
C SER A 351 -35.50 31.21 7.66
N GLU A 352 -35.81 32.50 7.81
CA GLU A 352 -35.78 33.20 9.12
C GLU A 352 -36.64 32.49 10.19
N LYS A 353 -37.80 31.95 9.80
CA LYS A 353 -38.63 31.13 10.69
C LYS A 353 -37.88 29.88 11.17
N GLN A 354 -37.20 29.17 10.26
CA GLN A 354 -36.44 27.97 10.59
C GLN A 354 -35.23 28.26 11.49
N LEU A 355 -34.57 29.40 11.31
CA LEU A 355 -33.50 29.87 12.20
C LEU A 355 -34.01 30.09 13.62
N ASN A 356 -35.15 30.78 13.77
CA ASN A 356 -35.77 31.04 15.06
C ASN A 356 -36.23 29.74 15.76
N ASP A 357 -36.77 28.79 15.01
CA ASP A 357 -37.18 27.49 15.54
C ASP A 357 -35.96 26.63 15.96
N ALA A 358 -34.87 26.68 15.18
CA ALA A 358 -33.60 26.02 15.51
C ALA A 358 -32.98 26.61 16.80
N GLU A 359 -32.99 27.94 16.95
CA GLU A 359 -32.48 28.62 18.14
C GLU A 359 -33.23 28.17 19.40
N LYS A 360 -34.57 28.22 19.37
CA LYS A 360 -35.41 27.79 20.49
C LYS A 360 -35.15 26.33 20.87
N THR A 361 -35.00 25.48 19.84
CA THR A 361 -34.73 24.06 20.03
C THR A 361 -33.38 23.85 20.73
N ILE A 362 -32.29 24.42 20.22
CA ILE A 362 -30.96 24.26 20.83
C ILE A 362 -30.93 24.79 22.27
N LYS A 363 -31.46 26.00 22.52
CA LYS A 363 -31.52 26.56 23.89
C LYS A 363 -32.30 25.67 24.85
N SER A 364 -33.42 25.09 24.40
CA SER A 364 -34.22 24.14 25.19
C SER A 364 -33.45 22.86 25.50
N LEU A 365 -32.78 22.27 24.51
CA LEU A 365 -31.99 21.04 24.67
C LEU A 365 -30.80 21.23 25.60
N VAL A 366 -30.06 22.34 25.44
CA VAL A 366 -28.92 22.69 26.31
C VAL A 366 -29.36 22.74 27.77
N LYS A 367 -30.47 23.41 28.06
CA LYS A 367 -31.03 23.50 29.42
C LYS A 367 -31.52 22.15 29.94
N LYS A 368 -32.26 21.40 29.11
CA LYS A 368 -32.89 20.12 29.51
C LYS A 368 -31.85 19.05 29.84
N TYR A 369 -30.83 18.92 29.00
CA TYR A 369 -29.81 17.88 29.13
C TYR A 369 -28.54 18.35 29.85
N LYS A 370 -28.54 19.58 30.36
CA LYS A 370 -27.41 20.21 31.07
C LYS A 370 -26.12 20.09 30.25
N THR A 371 -26.23 20.40 28.96
CA THR A 371 -25.15 20.28 28.00
C THR A 371 -23.96 21.16 28.41
N GLU A 372 -22.76 20.58 28.35
CA GLU A 372 -21.51 21.25 28.69
C GLU A 372 -20.73 21.62 27.42
N ILE A 373 -20.98 20.90 26.32
CA ILE A 373 -20.32 21.12 25.03
C ILE A 373 -21.23 20.77 23.85
N ILE A 374 -21.03 21.48 22.74
CA ILE A 374 -21.65 21.19 21.46
C ILE A 374 -20.57 20.77 20.46
N ALA A 375 -20.63 19.52 20.01
CA ALA A 375 -19.78 18.95 18.97
C ALA A 375 -20.45 19.16 17.60
N ILE A 376 -19.73 19.72 16.62
CA ILE A 376 -20.28 19.98 15.28
C ILE A 376 -19.35 19.33 14.24
N GLY A 377 -19.92 18.49 13.36
CA GLY A 377 -19.18 17.88 12.25
C GLY A 377 -18.53 18.93 11.34
N ASN A 378 -17.36 18.60 10.79
CA ASN A 378 -16.60 19.49 9.91
C ASN A 378 -16.94 19.34 8.42
N GLY A 379 -18.03 18.65 8.08
CA GLY A 379 -18.48 18.46 6.71
C GLY A 379 -19.31 19.59 6.13
N THR A 380 -20.22 19.21 5.23
CA THR A 380 -21.04 20.13 4.45
C THR A 380 -21.95 20.94 5.38
N ALA A 381 -21.92 22.28 5.26
CA ALA A 381 -22.62 23.22 6.15
C ALA A 381 -22.06 23.32 7.60
N GLY A 382 -20.89 22.73 7.87
CA GLY A 382 -20.29 22.74 9.20
C GLY A 382 -19.92 24.14 9.68
N ARG A 383 -19.27 24.96 8.84
CA ARG A 383 -18.86 26.33 9.21
C ARG A 383 -20.05 27.23 9.52
N GLU A 384 -21.09 27.16 8.69
CA GLU A 384 -22.35 27.88 8.84
C GLU A 384 -23.05 27.47 10.14
N THR A 385 -23.06 26.18 10.45
CA THR A 385 -23.66 25.63 11.67
C THR A 385 -22.89 26.07 12.91
N VAL A 386 -21.55 26.06 12.88
CA VAL A 386 -20.73 26.61 13.97
C VAL A 386 -21.04 28.08 14.21
N GLN A 387 -21.09 28.89 13.14
CA GLN A 387 -21.38 30.32 13.26
C GLN A 387 -22.78 30.56 13.86
N PHE A 388 -23.78 29.81 13.39
CA PHE A 388 -25.14 29.86 13.92
C PHE A 388 -25.16 29.57 15.43
N VAL A 389 -24.56 28.45 15.87
CA VAL A 389 -24.56 28.04 17.27
C VAL A 389 -23.81 29.04 18.16
N LYS A 390 -22.66 29.56 17.71
CA LYS A 390 -21.90 30.58 18.44
C LYS A 390 -22.69 31.88 18.63
N ASN A 391 -23.52 32.26 17.66
CA ASN A 391 -24.37 33.45 17.76
C ASN A 391 -25.53 33.31 18.77
N LEU A 392 -25.87 32.10 19.22
CA LEU A 392 -26.99 31.87 20.14
C LEU A 392 -26.72 32.33 21.59
N GLN A 393 -25.47 32.66 21.94
CA GLN A 393 -25.04 33.09 23.27
C GLN A 393 -25.55 32.15 24.38
N LEU A 394 -25.16 30.87 24.30
CA LEU A 394 -25.64 29.80 25.19
C LEU A 394 -25.09 29.88 26.64
N GLY A 395 -24.37 30.94 26.97
CA GLY A 395 -23.67 31.16 28.23
C GLY A 395 -22.24 30.62 28.23
N ASP A 396 -21.40 31.19 29.09
CA ASP A 396 -19.94 30.93 29.12
C ASP A 396 -19.57 29.49 29.50
N ALA A 397 -20.52 28.73 30.06
CA ALA A 397 -20.31 27.34 30.47
C ALA A 397 -20.42 26.33 29.31
N VAL A 398 -20.98 26.72 28.16
CA VAL A 398 -21.18 25.82 27.01
C VAL A 398 -20.15 26.13 25.94
N THR A 399 -19.28 25.17 25.68
CA THR A 399 -18.25 25.28 24.63
C THR A 399 -18.77 24.72 23.30
N VAL A 400 -18.22 25.20 22.18
CA VAL A 400 -18.61 24.77 20.84
C VAL A 400 -17.36 24.37 20.08
N GLU A 401 -17.26 23.09 19.74
CA GLU A 401 -16.09 22.52 19.10
C GLU A 401 -16.44 21.87 17.76
N MET A 402 -15.54 22.04 16.80
CA MET A 402 -15.63 21.37 15.50
C MET A 402 -14.93 20.02 15.58
N VAL A 403 -15.55 18.97 15.05
CA VAL A 403 -15.08 17.59 15.15
C VAL A 403 -14.95 17.00 13.76
N ASN A 404 -13.88 16.24 13.55
CA ASN A 404 -13.69 15.49 12.32
C ASN A 404 -14.78 14.42 12.15
N GLU A 405 -15.56 14.50 11.06
CA GLU A 405 -16.63 13.55 10.75
C GLU A 405 -16.21 12.46 9.75
N SER A 406 -14.94 12.41 9.33
CA SER A 406 -14.43 11.41 8.38
C SER A 406 -14.73 9.99 8.89
N GLY A 407 -15.35 9.18 8.03
CA GLY A 407 -15.80 7.84 8.38
C GLY A 407 -17.08 7.76 9.22
N ALA A 408 -17.72 8.86 9.62
CA ALA A 408 -18.98 8.82 10.39
C ALA A 408 -20.13 8.22 9.57
N SER A 409 -20.15 8.48 8.26
CA SER A 409 -21.07 7.86 7.30
C SER A 409 -20.81 6.35 7.12
N ILE A 410 -19.54 5.92 7.17
CA ILE A 410 -19.16 4.51 7.11
C ILE A 410 -19.61 3.80 8.40
N TYR A 411 -19.34 4.41 9.55
CA TYR A 411 -19.84 3.92 10.83
C TYR A 411 -21.36 3.78 10.81
N SER A 412 -22.10 4.81 10.42
CA SER A 412 -23.56 4.82 10.53
C SER A 412 -24.27 3.79 9.67
N ALA A 413 -23.65 3.41 8.55
CA ALA A 413 -24.10 2.34 7.66
C ALA A 413 -23.61 0.94 8.08
N SER A 414 -22.67 0.85 9.02
CA SER A 414 -22.06 -0.40 9.46
C SER A 414 -23.01 -1.29 10.27
N GLN A 415 -22.68 -2.58 10.34
CA GLN A 415 -23.39 -3.50 11.23
C GLN A 415 -23.23 -3.12 12.70
N ILE A 416 -22.05 -2.61 13.09
CA ILE A 416 -21.77 -2.19 14.48
C ILE A 416 -22.78 -1.11 14.90
N ALA A 417 -22.99 -0.09 14.07
CA ALA A 417 -23.94 0.97 14.40
C ALA A 417 -25.41 0.49 14.36
N ARG A 418 -25.74 -0.49 13.50
CA ARG A 418 -27.07 -1.14 13.51
C ARG A 418 -27.31 -1.92 14.79
N ASP A 419 -26.30 -2.61 15.31
CA ASP A 419 -26.40 -3.37 16.55
C ASP A 419 -26.47 -2.44 17.77
N GLU A 420 -25.72 -1.33 17.78
CA GLU A 420 -25.78 -0.33 18.86
C GLU A 420 -27.10 0.47 18.85
N PHE A 421 -27.66 0.75 17.67
CA PHE A 421 -28.81 1.64 17.48
C PHE A 421 -29.79 1.09 16.44
N PRO A 422 -30.48 -0.03 16.72
CA PRO A 422 -31.36 -0.71 15.76
C PRO A 422 -32.54 0.15 15.34
N ASP A 423 -33.10 0.93 16.27
CA ASP A 423 -34.32 1.73 16.07
C ASP A 423 -34.08 3.11 15.45
N TYR A 424 -32.83 3.47 15.17
CA TYR A 424 -32.47 4.80 14.65
C TYR A 424 -31.94 4.72 13.23
N ASP A 425 -32.24 5.72 12.41
CA ASP A 425 -31.71 5.80 11.05
C ASP A 425 -30.21 6.18 11.02
N LEU A 426 -29.61 6.06 9.84
CA LEU A 426 -28.17 6.30 9.63
C LEU A 426 -27.73 7.73 9.98
N THR A 427 -28.60 8.74 9.86
CA THR A 427 -28.22 10.13 10.14
C THR A 427 -28.07 10.35 11.64
N VAL A 428 -28.96 9.78 12.45
CA VAL A 428 -28.85 9.80 13.92
C VAL A 428 -27.60 9.05 14.38
N ARG A 429 -27.33 7.86 13.82
CA ARG A 429 -26.12 7.07 14.14
C ARG A 429 -24.83 7.84 13.84
N GLY A 430 -24.79 8.57 12.72
CA GLY A 430 -23.67 9.43 12.36
C GLY A 430 -23.43 10.54 13.39
N SER A 431 -24.50 11.25 13.79
CA SER A 431 -24.42 12.31 14.80
C SER A 431 -23.97 11.79 16.16
N VAL A 432 -24.38 10.57 16.56
CA VAL A 432 -23.89 9.94 17.79
C VAL A 432 -22.37 9.74 17.73
N SER A 433 -21.84 9.29 16.59
CA SER A 433 -20.40 9.10 16.42
C SER A 433 -19.64 10.41 16.55
N ILE A 434 -20.13 11.51 15.96
CA ILE A 434 -19.53 12.84 16.10
C ILE A 434 -19.39 13.23 17.58
N GLY A 435 -20.44 13.03 18.38
CA GLY A 435 -20.40 13.33 19.81
C GLY A 435 -19.43 12.45 20.58
N ARG A 436 -19.46 11.13 20.34
CA ARG A 436 -18.59 10.17 21.03
C ARG A 436 -17.12 10.32 20.67
N ARG A 437 -16.80 10.71 19.44
CA ARG A 437 -15.42 11.03 19.03
C ARG A 437 -14.83 12.16 19.86
N LEU A 438 -15.61 13.19 20.17
CA LEU A 438 -15.13 14.27 21.02
C LEU A 438 -14.91 13.79 22.46
N MET A 439 -15.77 12.89 22.96
CA MET A 439 -15.63 12.30 24.30
C MET A 439 -14.39 11.44 24.43
N ASP A 440 -14.17 10.53 23.48
CA ASP A 440 -13.02 9.62 23.40
C ASP A 440 -12.75 9.25 21.92
N PRO A 441 -11.79 9.92 21.26
CA PRO A 441 -11.48 9.68 19.84
C PRO A 441 -11.08 8.23 19.58
N LEU A 442 -10.20 7.67 20.42
CA LEU A 442 -9.67 6.32 20.25
C LEU A 442 -10.80 5.29 20.32
N ALA A 443 -11.62 5.34 21.37
CA ALA A 443 -12.68 4.35 21.58
C ALA A 443 -13.77 4.37 20.51
N GLU A 444 -14.01 5.52 19.87
CA GLU A 444 -15.02 5.66 18.81
C GLU A 444 -14.44 5.37 17.41
N LEU A 445 -13.23 5.81 17.09
CA LEU A 445 -12.61 5.61 15.77
C LEU A 445 -12.24 4.14 15.50
N VAL A 446 -11.87 3.36 16.53
CA VAL A 446 -11.59 1.91 16.38
C VAL A 446 -12.80 1.08 15.92
N LYS A 447 -14.01 1.66 15.94
CA LYS A 447 -15.22 0.99 15.43
C LYS A 447 -15.33 1.02 13.91
N ILE A 448 -14.46 1.79 13.25
CA ILE A 448 -14.43 1.96 11.80
C ILE A 448 -13.23 1.18 11.26
N ASP A 449 -13.38 0.57 10.09
CA ASP A 449 -12.23 0.01 9.37
C ASP A 449 -11.21 1.14 9.14
N PRO A 450 -9.96 1.06 9.63
CA PRO A 450 -9.01 2.16 9.58
C PRO A 450 -8.80 2.70 8.16
N LYS A 451 -8.84 1.83 7.14
CA LYS A 451 -8.71 2.23 5.72
C LYS A 451 -9.90 3.03 5.18
N SER A 452 -11.01 3.09 5.92
CA SER A 452 -12.20 3.85 5.58
C SER A 452 -12.27 5.20 6.31
N ILE A 453 -11.32 5.46 7.22
CA ILE A 453 -11.10 6.79 7.76
C ILE A 453 -10.31 7.56 6.71
N GLY A 454 -10.83 8.70 6.26
CA GLY A 454 -10.16 9.55 5.28
C GLY A 454 -8.94 10.22 5.92
N VAL A 455 -7.75 9.71 5.62
CA VAL A 455 -6.47 10.12 6.25
C VAL A 455 -5.51 10.76 5.26
N GLY A 456 -5.87 10.85 3.98
CA GLY A 456 -5.13 11.66 3.02
C GLY A 456 -5.64 11.59 1.59
N GLN A 457 -5.06 12.41 0.73
CA GLN A 457 -5.33 12.36 -0.71
C GLN A 457 -4.73 11.08 -1.30
N TYR A 458 -5.37 10.54 -2.34
CA TYR A 458 -4.92 9.33 -3.05
C TYR A 458 -4.90 8.02 -2.23
N GLN A 459 -5.55 8.00 -1.07
CA GLN A 459 -5.69 6.80 -0.24
C GLN A 459 -6.29 5.60 -0.98
N HIS A 460 -7.11 5.82 -2.01
CA HIS A 460 -7.69 4.74 -2.81
C HIS A 460 -6.79 4.28 -3.98
N ASP A 461 -5.70 5.00 -4.27
CA ASP A 461 -4.79 4.70 -5.40
C ASP A 461 -3.51 3.97 -4.97
N VAL A 462 -3.20 3.96 -3.67
CA VAL A 462 -2.11 3.17 -3.11
C VAL A 462 -2.48 1.69 -3.05
N ASP A 463 -1.47 0.82 -2.87
CA ASP A 463 -1.71 -0.60 -2.59
C ASP A 463 -2.59 -0.80 -1.35
N GLN A 464 -3.79 -1.35 -1.55
CA GLN A 464 -4.81 -1.44 -0.50
C GLN A 464 -4.47 -2.47 0.59
N SER A 465 -3.65 -3.48 0.26
CA SER A 465 -3.18 -4.47 1.25
C SER A 465 -2.18 -3.82 2.22
N SER A 466 -1.19 -3.14 1.66
CA SER A 466 -0.17 -2.40 2.40
C SER A 466 -0.78 -1.27 3.23
N LEU A 467 -1.75 -0.53 2.65
CA LEU A 467 -2.51 0.50 3.37
C LEU A 467 -3.21 -0.08 4.59
N LYS A 468 -3.96 -1.17 4.40
CA LYS A 468 -4.68 -1.81 5.50
C LYS A 468 -3.73 -2.22 6.61
N GLN A 469 -2.63 -2.88 6.27
CA GLN A 469 -1.63 -3.33 7.24
C GLN A 469 -1.03 -2.15 8.02
N GLY A 470 -0.60 -1.08 7.34
CA GLY A 470 0.00 0.09 7.99
C GLY A 470 -0.95 0.85 8.91
N LEU A 471 -2.23 0.97 8.52
CA LEU A 471 -3.24 1.61 9.36
C LEU A 471 -3.66 0.72 10.54
N ASP A 472 -3.78 -0.59 10.35
CA ASP A 472 -4.03 -1.54 11.45
C ASP A 472 -2.89 -1.52 12.47
N ASP A 473 -1.63 -1.54 12.02
CA ASP A 473 -0.45 -1.43 12.90
C ASP A 473 -0.47 -0.13 13.69
N THR A 474 -0.91 0.98 13.07
CA THR A 474 -1.07 2.27 13.74
C THR A 474 -2.13 2.21 14.83
N VAL A 475 -3.29 1.61 14.56
CA VAL A 475 -4.35 1.44 15.56
C VAL A 475 -3.88 0.57 16.72
N ILE A 476 -3.23 -0.55 16.43
CA ILE A 476 -2.65 -1.45 17.43
C ILE A 476 -1.66 -0.68 18.32
N SER A 477 -0.73 0.07 17.72
CA SER A 477 0.23 0.90 18.44
C SER A 477 -0.48 1.91 19.37
N CYS A 478 -1.46 2.65 18.85
CA CYS A 478 -2.22 3.64 19.64
C CYS A 478 -2.94 2.99 20.83
N VAL A 479 -3.73 1.93 20.58
CA VAL A 479 -4.49 1.22 21.61
C VAL A 479 -3.59 0.64 22.70
N ASN A 480 -2.47 0.03 22.33
CA ASN A 480 -1.56 -0.58 23.32
C ASN A 480 -0.68 0.45 24.04
N SER A 481 -0.49 1.64 23.46
CA SER A 481 0.18 2.75 24.13
C SER A 481 -0.68 3.35 25.25
N VAL A 482 -1.98 3.59 24.97
CA VAL A 482 -2.95 4.15 25.92
C VAL A 482 -3.35 3.10 26.96
N GLY A 483 -3.54 1.86 26.53
CA GLY A 483 -4.17 0.81 27.32
C GLY A 483 -5.70 0.89 27.27
N VAL A 484 -6.35 -0.12 27.85
CA VAL A 484 -7.82 -0.25 27.83
C VAL A 484 -8.34 -0.55 29.22
N GLU A 485 -9.47 0.06 29.58
CA GLU A 485 -10.23 -0.35 30.76
C GLU A 485 -11.11 -1.56 30.41
N LEU A 486 -10.69 -2.73 30.87
CA LEU A 486 -11.30 -4.03 30.54
C LEU A 486 -12.81 -4.07 30.79
N ASN A 487 -13.26 -3.43 31.87
CA ASN A 487 -14.66 -3.51 32.30
C ASN A 487 -15.60 -2.60 31.52
N THR A 488 -15.07 -1.65 30.74
CA THR A 488 -15.89 -0.70 29.96
C THR A 488 -15.57 -0.74 28.47
N ALA A 489 -14.41 -1.28 28.07
CA ALA A 489 -14.00 -1.37 26.68
C ALA A 489 -15.03 -2.10 25.82
N SER A 490 -15.19 -1.61 24.59
CA SER A 490 -15.96 -2.27 23.55
C SER A 490 -15.21 -3.48 22.99
N LYS A 491 -15.93 -4.39 22.33
CA LYS A 491 -15.33 -5.48 21.57
C LYS A 491 -14.31 -4.97 20.54
N GLN A 492 -14.64 -3.88 19.87
CA GLN A 492 -13.83 -3.29 18.81
C GLN A 492 -12.49 -2.80 19.38
N LEU A 493 -12.51 -2.11 20.52
CA LEU A 493 -11.28 -1.65 21.18
C LEU A 493 -10.42 -2.83 21.65
N LEU A 494 -11.04 -3.85 22.26
CA LEU A 494 -10.34 -5.06 22.71
C LEU A 494 -9.70 -5.86 21.56
N THR A 495 -10.26 -5.79 20.36
CA THR A 495 -9.74 -6.52 19.19
C THR A 495 -8.30 -6.10 18.84
N TYR A 496 -7.96 -4.82 19.07
CA TYR A 496 -6.65 -4.26 18.79
C TYR A 496 -5.65 -4.37 19.95
N VAL A 497 -6.06 -4.92 21.09
CA VAL A 497 -5.13 -5.23 22.18
C VAL A 497 -4.24 -6.39 21.74
N SER A 498 -2.94 -6.22 21.96
CA SER A 498 -1.91 -7.20 21.64
C SER A 498 -2.31 -8.61 22.11
N GLY A 499 -2.42 -9.55 21.17
CA GLY A 499 -2.68 -10.96 21.46
C GLY A 499 -4.15 -11.36 21.61
N LEU A 500 -5.12 -10.43 21.52
CA LEU A 500 -6.54 -10.76 21.68
C LEU A 500 -7.23 -11.08 20.34
N GLY A 501 -7.23 -10.13 19.41
CA GLY A 501 -7.98 -10.26 18.16
C GLY A 501 -9.50 -10.41 18.36
N PRO A 502 -10.28 -10.63 17.28
CA PRO A 502 -11.73 -10.52 17.32
C PRO A 502 -12.43 -11.56 18.20
N GLN A 503 -11.91 -12.79 18.24
CA GLN A 503 -12.53 -13.90 18.95
C GLN A 503 -12.34 -13.78 20.47
N LEU A 504 -11.12 -13.46 20.95
CA LEU A 504 -10.90 -13.31 22.38
C LEU A 504 -11.57 -12.04 22.91
N ALA A 505 -11.59 -10.95 22.11
CA ALA A 505 -12.36 -9.76 22.44
C ALA A 505 -13.85 -10.08 22.68
N GLN A 506 -14.47 -10.89 21.81
CA GLN A 506 -15.85 -11.34 22.02
C GLN A 506 -16.00 -12.15 23.32
N ASN A 507 -15.13 -13.14 23.54
CA ASN A 507 -15.21 -14.01 24.72
C ASN A 507 -15.04 -13.23 26.04
N ILE A 508 -14.24 -12.17 26.04
CA ILE A 508 -14.08 -11.26 27.20
C ILE A 508 -15.39 -10.54 27.49
N ILE A 509 -16.06 -10.01 26.45
CA ILE A 509 -17.35 -9.32 26.60
C ILE A 509 -18.43 -10.28 27.12
N GLU A 510 -18.50 -11.50 26.58
CA GLU A 510 -19.41 -12.54 27.04
C GLU A 510 -19.17 -12.88 28.51
N HIS A 511 -17.91 -13.14 28.88
CA HIS A 511 -17.54 -13.45 30.26
C HIS A 511 -17.92 -12.31 31.22
N ARG A 512 -17.66 -11.06 30.84
CA ARG A 512 -18.02 -9.86 31.62
C ARG A 512 -19.53 -9.73 31.80
N ASN A 513 -20.31 -10.01 30.76
CA ASN A 513 -21.77 -9.92 30.82
C ASN A 513 -22.39 -11.04 31.68
N GLU A 514 -21.81 -12.24 31.65
CA GLU A 514 -22.30 -13.40 32.40
C GLU A 514 -21.85 -13.39 33.87
N ASN A 515 -20.62 -12.97 34.16
CA ASN A 515 -19.99 -13.12 35.47
C ASN A 515 -19.83 -11.78 36.22
N GLY A 516 -20.16 -10.66 35.58
CA GLY A 516 -19.91 -9.32 36.10
C GLY A 516 -18.50 -8.80 35.78
N PRO A 517 -18.13 -7.63 36.33
CA PRO A 517 -16.85 -7.00 36.05
C PRO A 517 -15.67 -7.83 36.61
N PHE A 518 -14.55 -7.81 35.89
CA PHE A 518 -13.29 -8.41 36.32
C PHE A 518 -12.72 -7.64 37.51
N SER A 519 -12.40 -8.35 38.58
CA SER A 519 -11.79 -7.79 39.79
C SER A 519 -10.26 -7.73 39.71
N SER A 520 -9.65 -8.56 38.87
CA SER A 520 -8.21 -8.60 38.66
C SER A 520 -7.83 -9.16 37.30
N ARG A 521 -6.63 -8.83 36.80
CA ARG A 521 -6.12 -9.38 35.53
C ARG A 521 -6.12 -10.91 35.50
N LYS A 522 -5.81 -11.57 36.63
CA LYS A 522 -5.75 -13.05 36.72
C LYS A 522 -7.07 -13.72 36.32
N GLU A 523 -8.20 -13.05 36.46
CA GLU A 523 -9.49 -13.59 36.05
C GLU A 523 -9.63 -13.75 34.53
N LEU A 524 -8.81 -13.05 33.72
CA LEU A 524 -8.75 -13.28 32.27
C LEU A 524 -8.40 -14.72 31.91
N GLN A 525 -7.68 -15.45 32.78
CA GLN A 525 -7.36 -16.87 32.58
C GLN A 525 -8.61 -17.78 32.63
N LYS A 526 -9.73 -17.27 33.14
CA LYS A 526 -11.03 -17.97 33.14
C LYS A 526 -11.82 -17.73 31.85
N VAL A 527 -11.39 -16.79 31.00
CA VAL A 527 -12.05 -16.50 29.74
C VAL A 527 -11.80 -17.64 28.76
N LYS A 528 -12.87 -18.11 28.13
CA LYS A 528 -12.83 -19.21 27.16
C LYS A 528 -11.79 -18.93 26.07
N ARG A 529 -10.91 -19.92 25.81
CA ARG A 529 -9.84 -19.89 24.80
C ARG A 529 -8.73 -18.85 25.04
N LEU A 530 -8.73 -18.12 26.16
CA LEU A 530 -7.63 -17.22 26.52
C LEU A 530 -6.54 -18.05 27.21
N GLY A 531 -5.55 -18.49 26.43
CA GLY A 531 -4.43 -19.30 26.90
C GLY A 531 -3.26 -18.47 27.47
N PRO A 532 -2.26 -19.12 28.10
CA PRO A 532 -1.13 -18.45 28.74
C PRO A 532 -0.26 -17.55 27.84
N LYS A 533 -0.32 -17.75 26.51
CA LYS A 533 0.41 -16.93 25.53
C LYS A 533 -0.32 -15.62 25.19
N ALA A 534 -1.66 -15.66 25.20
CA ALA A 534 -2.50 -14.49 24.97
C ALA A 534 -2.67 -13.64 26.24
N PHE A 535 -2.58 -14.28 27.42
CA PHE A 535 -2.51 -13.63 28.73
C PHE A 535 -1.15 -12.95 28.95
#